data_AF-A0A951RGN9-F1
#
_entry.id   AF-A0A951RGN9-F1
#
_cell.length_a   1.000
_cell.length_b   1.000
_cell.length_c   1.000
_cell.angle_alpha   90.00
_cell.angle_beta   90.00
_cell.angle_gamma   90.00
#
_symmetry.space_group_name_H-M   'P 1'
#
loop_
_entity.id
_entity.type
_entity.pdbx_description
1 polymer ?
#
loop_
_entity_poly.entity_id
_entity_poly.type
_entity_poly.pdbx_seq_one_letter_code
_entity_poly.pdbx_strand_id
1 'polypeptide(L)'
;MIIMSIPEDKNKYLKLVQSIGVTIEEARNRAIKSVNTELLRANWEIGKYIVEFEQYGNEKAEYGSALLDTLAKDLKQRFGKGFSKSKVIKKTGVLEN
;
A
#
# COMPACT_ATOMS: atom_id res chain seq x y z
N MET A 1 -6.98 36.14 -31.02
CA MET A 1 -6.29 35.70 -29.78
C MET A 1 -7.03 36.35 -28.62
N ILE A 2 -8.01 35.65 -28.04
CA ILE A 2 -8.87 36.20 -26.98
C ILE A 2 -8.05 36.19 -25.70
N ILE A 3 -7.69 37.38 -25.22
CA ILE A 3 -7.22 37.55 -23.85
C ILE A 3 -8.38 37.08 -22.97
N MET A 4 -8.19 35.96 -22.27
CA MET A 4 -9.11 35.55 -21.21
C MET A 4 -9.22 36.71 -20.23
N SER A 5 -10.35 37.41 -20.28
CA SER A 5 -10.70 38.42 -19.30
C SER A 5 -10.71 37.75 -17.93
N ILE A 6 -9.72 38.06 -17.10
CA ILE A 6 -9.72 37.72 -15.68
C ILE A 6 -11.04 38.27 -15.11
N PRO A 7 -11.86 37.47 -14.39
CA PRO A 7 -13.18 37.94 -13.95
C PRO A 7 -13.04 39.09 -12.96
N GLU A 8 -14.01 40.01 -13.01
CA GLU A 8 -14.16 41.26 -12.23
C GLU A 8 -14.11 41.15 -10.69
N ASP A 9 -13.68 40.03 -10.10
CA ASP A 9 -13.38 39.94 -8.68
C ASP A 9 -12.28 38.90 -8.44
N LYS A 10 -11.04 39.39 -8.34
CA LYS A 10 -9.83 38.60 -8.03
C LYS A 10 -10.04 37.70 -6.81
N ASN A 11 -10.87 38.10 -5.86
CA ASN A 11 -11.18 37.32 -4.66
C ASN A 11 -12.00 36.06 -4.99
N LYS A 12 -12.99 36.16 -5.89
CA LYS A 12 -13.79 34.99 -6.33
C LYS A 12 -12.93 33.97 -7.07
N TYR A 13 -12.03 34.43 -7.93
CA TYR A 13 -11.11 33.54 -8.64
C TYR A 13 -10.13 32.84 -7.68
N LEU A 14 -9.56 33.56 -6.72
CA LEU A 14 -8.68 32.97 -5.70
C LEU A 14 -9.40 31.92 -4.84
N LYS A 15 -10.65 32.20 -4.44
CA LYS A 15 -11.50 31.23 -3.74
C LYS A 15 -11.75 29.96 -4.57
N LEU A 16 -12.04 30.12 -5.86
CA LEU A 16 -12.22 28.98 -6.78
C LEU A 16 -10.97 28.11 -6.85
N VAL A 17 -9.80 28.73 -7.05
CA VAL A 17 -8.51 28.02 -7.08
C VAL A 17 -8.26 27.29 -5.76
N GLN A 18 -8.53 27.94 -4.63
CA GLN A 18 -8.39 27.33 -3.31
C GLN A 18 -9.32 26.12 -3.13
N SER A 19 -10.60 26.24 -3.49
CA SER A 19 -11.58 25.14 -3.39
C SER A 19 -11.20 23.94 -4.26
N ILE A 20 -10.69 24.18 -5.48
CA ILE A 20 -10.18 23.13 -6.36
C ILE A 20 -8.96 22.46 -5.73
N GLY A 21 -8.01 23.24 -5.21
CA GLY A 21 -6.82 22.73 -4.53
C GLY A 21 -7.16 21.83 -3.35
N VAL A 22 -8.05 22.28 -2.46
CA VAL A 22 -8.54 21.50 -1.32
C VAL A 22 -9.18 20.19 -1.79
N THR A 23 -10.04 20.24 -2.81
CA THR A 23 -10.72 19.05 -3.34
C THR A 23 -9.72 18.01 -3.86
N ILE A 24 -8.68 18.46 -4.57
CA ILE A 24 -7.62 17.58 -5.09
C ILE A 24 -6.82 16.95 -3.95
N GLU A 25 -6.42 17.75 -2.95
CA GLU A 25 -5.65 17.26 -1.80
C GLU A 25 -6.43 16.25 -0.97
N GLU A 26 -7.71 16.52 -0.73
CA GLU A 26 -8.59 15.57 -0.05
C GLU A 26 -8.78 14.27 -0.84
N ALA A 27 -8.98 14.35 -2.16
CA ALA A 27 -9.12 13.17 -3.00
C ALA A 27 -7.86 12.31 -2.97
N ARG A 28 -6.68 12.93 -3.06
CA ARG A 28 -5.38 12.25 -2.94
C ARG A 28 -5.23 11.57 -1.59
N ASN A 29 -5.55 12.27 -0.51
CA ASN A 29 -5.48 11.72 0.84
C ASN A 29 -6.41 10.51 1.04
N ARG A 30 -7.63 10.56 0.50
CA ARG A 30 -8.56 9.42 0.52
C ARG A 30 -8.02 8.23 -0.27
N ALA A 31 -7.47 8.46 -1.47
CA ALA A 31 -6.88 7.40 -2.27
C ALA A 31 -5.71 6.72 -1.56
N ILE A 32 -4.78 7.49 -1.00
CA ILE A 32 -3.64 6.96 -0.23
C ILE A 32 -4.13 6.11 0.95
N LYS A 33 -5.11 6.61 1.72
CA LYS A 33 -5.69 5.88 2.85
C LYS A 33 -6.31 4.56 2.41
N SER A 34 -7.13 4.57 1.35
CA SER A 34 -7.78 3.37 0.83
C SER A 34 -6.74 2.33 0.37
N VAL A 35 -5.72 2.76 -0.38
CA VAL A 35 -4.62 1.87 -0.78
C VAL A 35 -3.90 1.29 0.44
N ASN A 36 -3.61 2.10 1.46
CA ASN A 36 -2.94 1.62 2.67
C ASN A 36 -3.80 0.61 3.44
N THR A 37 -5.11 0.83 3.54
CA THR A 37 -6.04 -0.10 4.18
C THR A 37 -6.07 -1.45 3.45
N GLU A 38 -6.20 -1.43 2.12
CA GLU A 38 -6.20 -2.66 1.33
C GLU A 38 -4.85 -3.38 1.39
N LEU A 39 -3.74 -2.63 1.38
CA LEU A 39 -2.41 -3.22 1.58
C LEU A 39 -2.26 -3.85 2.97
N LEU A 40 -2.81 -3.26 4.02
CA LEU A 40 -2.78 -3.85 5.37
C LEU A 40 -3.55 -5.16 5.37
N ARG A 41 -4.78 -5.17 4.85
CA ARG A 41 -5.62 -6.36 4.73
C ARG A 41 -4.93 -7.48 3.95
N ALA A 42 -4.36 -7.15 2.79
CA ALA A 42 -3.62 -8.12 1.99
C ALA A 42 -2.46 -8.76 2.75
N ASN A 43 -1.75 -7.99 3.59
CA ASN A 43 -0.65 -8.55 4.39
C ASN A 43 -1.13 -9.52 5.46
N TRP A 44 -2.25 -9.21 6.11
CA TRP A 44 -2.87 -10.10 7.08
C TRP A 44 -3.29 -11.42 6.44
N GLU A 45 -3.93 -11.38 5.27
CA GLU A 45 -4.30 -12.59 4.53
C GLU A 45 -3.06 -13.39 4.08
N ILE A 46 -2.00 -12.72 3.62
CA ILE A 46 -0.73 -13.38 3.30
C ILE A 46 -0.14 -14.09 4.54
N GLY A 47 -0.12 -13.42 5.70
CA GLY A 47 0.34 -14.02 6.95
C GLY A 47 -0.48 -15.25 7.34
N LYS A 48 -1.81 -15.17 7.19
CA LYS A 48 -2.71 -16.30 7.40
C LYS A 48 -2.38 -17.48 6.48
N TYR A 49 -2.18 -17.25 5.18
CA TYR A 49 -1.81 -18.32 4.24
C TYR A 49 -0.48 -19.00 4.62
N ILE A 50 0.50 -18.24 5.12
CA ILE A 50 1.79 -18.79 5.56
C ILE A 50 1.59 -19.67 6.80
N VAL A 51 0.87 -19.17 7.82
CA VAL A 51 0.63 -19.92 9.06
C VAL A 51 -0.17 -21.19 8.80
N GLU A 52 -1.23 -21.12 7.99
CA GLU A 52 -2.00 -22.30 7.59
C GLU A 52 -1.08 -23.30 6.87
N PHE A 53 -0.26 -22.85 5.90
CA PHE A 53 0.66 -23.72 5.19
C PHE A 53 1.69 -24.42 6.11
N GLU A 54 2.24 -23.70 7.10
CA GLU A 54 3.19 -24.27 8.07
C GLU A 54 2.52 -25.25 9.04
N GLN A 55 1.27 -24.98 9.47
CA GLN A 55 0.53 -25.83 10.40
C GLN A 55 0.10 -27.18 9.79
N TYR A 56 -0.20 -27.22 8.49
CA TYR A 56 -0.45 -28.49 7.78
C TYR A 56 0.84 -29.27 7.44
N GLY A 57 2.02 -28.72 7.73
CA GLY A 57 3.34 -29.26 7.38
C GLY A 57 4.12 -30.00 8.48
N ASN A 58 3.50 -30.33 9.63
CA ASN A 58 4.14 -30.87 10.85
C ASN A 58 5.04 -29.87 11.60
N GLU A 59 4.45 -29.23 12.61
CA GLU A 59 4.96 -28.74 13.92
C GLU A 59 6.35 -28.09 14.12
N LYS A 60 7.21 -27.92 13.13
CA LYS A 60 8.47 -27.18 13.33
C LYS A 60 8.60 -26.02 12.37
N ALA A 61 8.41 -24.84 12.97
CA ALA A 61 8.74 -23.50 12.51
C ALA A 61 10.24 -23.29 12.14
N GLU A 62 10.92 -24.34 11.66
CA GLU A 62 12.33 -24.32 11.22
C GLU A 62 12.47 -23.85 9.76
N TYR A 63 11.38 -23.85 8.99
CA TYR A 63 11.37 -23.40 7.58
C TYR A 63 11.12 -21.90 7.38
N GLY A 64 10.92 -21.13 8.45
CA GLY A 64 10.44 -19.74 8.37
C GLY A 64 11.34 -18.82 7.53
N SER A 65 12.66 -19.00 7.52
CA SER A 65 13.55 -18.12 6.74
C SER A 65 13.60 -18.50 5.24
N ALA A 66 13.69 -19.80 4.92
CA ALA A 66 13.80 -20.28 3.55
C ALA A 66 12.46 -20.20 2.79
N LEU A 67 11.34 -20.39 3.49
CA LEU A 67 10.00 -20.22 2.93
C LEU A 67 9.74 -18.76 2.58
N LEU A 68 10.03 -17.83 3.49
CA LEU A 68 9.86 -16.39 3.25
C LEU A 68 10.76 -15.89 2.11
N ASP A 69 11.95 -16.47 1.95
CA ASP A 69 12.86 -16.17 0.83
C ASP A 69 12.33 -16.60 -0.52
N THR A 70 11.79 -17.82 -0.57
CA THR A 70 11.19 -18.39 -1.77
C THR A 70 9.93 -17.61 -2.15
N LEU A 71 9.06 -17.32 -1.16
CA LEU A 71 7.87 -16.49 -1.37
C LEU A 71 8.21 -15.08 -1.83
N ALA A 72 9.21 -14.43 -1.23
CA ALA A 72 9.63 -13.10 -1.66
C ALA A 72 10.15 -13.11 -3.11
N LYS A 73 10.92 -14.14 -3.50
CA LYS A 73 11.41 -14.32 -4.87
C LYS A 73 10.27 -14.53 -5.86
N ASP A 74 9.34 -15.43 -5.56
CA ASP A 74 8.23 -15.80 -6.44
C ASP A 74 7.21 -14.67 -6.58
N LEU A 75 6.89 -13.99 -5.48
CA LEU A 75 5.99 -12.83 -5.49
C LEU A 75 6.61 -11.65 -6.23
N LYS A 76 7.92 -11.42 -6.08
CA LYS A 76 8.65 -10.40 -6.86
C LYS A 76 8.68 -10.75 -8.34
N GLN A 77 8.81 -12.02 -8.70
CA GLN A 77 8.76 -12.47 -10.10
C GLN A 77 7.37 -12.30 -10.69
N ARG A 78 6.31 -12.60 -9.93
CA ARG A 78 4.93 -12.56 -10.39
C ARG A 78 4.31 -11.16 -10.42
N PHE A 79 4.64 -10.31 -9.44
CA PHE A 79 3.99 -9.01 -9.24
C PHE A 79 4.95 -7.81 -9.32
N GLY A 80 6.25 -8.03 -9.49
CA GLY A 80 7.23 -6.97 -9.73
C GLY A 80 7.70 -6.22 -8.47
N LYS A 81 7.97 -4.91 -8.61
CA LYS A 81 8.57 -4.08 -7.56
C LYS A 81 7.60 -3.92 -6.37
N GLY A 82 8.04 -4.28 -5.15
CA GLY A 82 7.22 -4.15 -3.93
C GLY A 82 7.28 -5.35 -2.99
N PHE A 83 7.78 -6.50 -3.47
CA PHE A 83 7.82 -7.78 -2.76
C PHE A 83 9.25 -8.22 -2.40
N SER A 84 10.08 -7.32 -1.85
CA SER A 84 11.42 -7.69 -1.36
C SER A 84 11.35 -8.34 0.03
N LYS A 85 12.33 -9.20 0.35
CA LYS A 85 12.50 -9.90 1.64
C LYS A 85 12.27 -8.99 2.86
N SER A 86 12.83 -7.78 2.85
CA SER A 86 12.66 -6.78 3.92
C SER A 86 11.23 -6.24 4.08
N LYS A 87 10.41 -6.26 3.03
CA LYS A 87 9.00 -5.84 3.09
C LYS A 87 8.09 -6.97 3.57
N VAL A 88 8.39 -8.23 3.20
CA VAL A 88 7.64 -9.41 3.66
C VAL A 88 7.85 -9.64 5.16
N ILE A 89 9.10 -9.57 5.64
CA ILE A 89 9.43 -9.76 7.07
C ILE A 89 8.80 -8.67 7.96
N LYS A 90 8.78 -7.40 7.51
CA LYS A 90 8.08 -6.32 8.25
C LYS A 90 6.56 -6.44 8.26
N LYS A 91 5.98 -7.21 7.34
CA LYS A 91 4.52 -7.35 7.16
C LYS A 91 3.93 -8.52 7.92
N THR A 92 4.74 -9.49 8.35
CA THR A 92 4.26 -10.71 9.01
C THR A 92 4.36 -10.67 10.53
N GLY A 93 5.15 -9.79 11.14
CA GLY A 93 5.20 -9.64 12.61
C GLY A 93 5.64 -10.89 13.39
N VAL A 94 6.12 -11.94 12.72
CA VAL A 94 6.44 -13.25 13.33
C VAL A 94 7.81 -13.28 14.03
N LEU A 95 8.40 -12.14 14.42
CA LEU A 95 9.68 -12.14 15.15
C LEU A 95 9.78 -11.14 16.31
N GLU A 96 8.66 -10.64 16.83
CA GLU A 96 8.64 -9.98 18.15
C GLU A 96 7.64 -10.70 19.08
N ASN A 97 7.95 -11.97 19.38
CA ASN A 97 7.87 -12.65 20.68
C ASN A 97 8.02 -14.16 20.49
#